data_AF-A0A852KF21-F1
#
_entry.id   AF-A0A852KF21-F1
#
_cell.length_a   1.000
_cell.length_b   1.000
_cell.length_c   1.000
_cell.angle_alpha   90.00
_cell.angle_beta   90.00
_cell.angle_gamma   90.00
#
_symmetry.space_group_name_H-M   'P 1'
#
loop_
_entity.id
_entity.type
_entity.pdbx_description
1 polymer ?
#
loop_
_entity_poly.entity_id
_entity_poly.type
_entity_poly.pdbx_seq_one_letter_code
_entity_poly.pdbx_strand_id
1 'polypeptide(L)'
;DKVLPELIEPYELRAAKLREFLEDVKPSLRYDIVPLTDPYGPSVTDPDLQCLVVSEETRRGGEAVNKKRLENGLPELSLYEILLVKDPEHGQNEEEKISSSSLRQRLLGTLLQPPRHNPALPSHPYVIGLTGGTGSGKTSIAKLLGHLGAFPIDADKLGHAVYVPGGPAHEQVVAAFGAEILNEDGTINRKVLGAKVFGNQERLKSLTDIVWPEIAQMVKEQIEEARAQGNSVWLLSRHEGGS
;
A
#
# COMPACT_ATOMS: atom_id res chain seq x y z
N ASP A 1 -5.37 11.53 9.92
CA ASP A 1 -4.60 10.93 8.81
C ASP A 1 -5.30 11.13 7.48
N LYS A 2 -4.53 11.32 6.39
CA LYS A 2 -5.11 11.40 5.04
C LYS A 2 -5.66 10.03 4.65
N VAL A 3 -6.81 10.00 3.99
CA VAL A 3 -7.41 8.75 3.47
C VAL A 3 -6.59 8.25 2.28
N LEU A 4 -6.22 6.96 2.26
CA LEU A 4 -5.42 6.31 1.21
C LEU A 4 -4.12 7.08 0.87
N PRO A 5 -3.23 7.32 1.84
CA PRO A 5 -2.01 8.08 1.62
C PRO A 5 -1.05 7.41 0.61
N GLU A 6 -1.12 6.09 0.47
CA GLU A 6 -0.36 5.29 -0.48
C GLU A 6 -0.69 5.59 -1.96
N LEU A 7 -1.87 6.14 -2.22
CA LEU A 7 -2.30 6.60 -3.55
C LEU A 7 -1.95 8.07 -3.80
N ILE A 8 -1.25 8.72 -2.87
CA ILE A 8 -0.76 10.10 -3.08
C ILE A 8 0.51 10.04 -3.94
N GLU A 9 0.49 10.77 -5.05
CA GLU A 9 1.65 10.89 -5.91
C GLU A 9 2.85 11.52 -5.18
N PRO A 10 4.09 11.07 -5.50
CA PRO A 10 5.30 11.69 -4.98
C PRO A 10 5.32 13.19 -5.23
N TYR A 11 5.95 13.94 -4.32
CA TYR A 11 6.01 15.41 -4.41
C TYR A 11 6.51 15.88 -5.76
N GLU A 12 7.59 15.30 -6.27
CA GLU A 12 8.20 15.73 -7.54
C GLU A 12 7.26 15.58 -8.74
N LEU A 13 6.45 14.51 -8.76
CA LEU A 13 5.50 14.28 -9.82
C LEU A 13 4.34 15.28 -9.75
N ARG A 14 3.82 15.54 -8.54
CA ARG A 14 2.77 16.55 -8.32
C ARG A 14 3.27 17.95 -8.68
N ALA A 15 4.50 18.28 -8.31
CA ALA A 15 5.12 19.56 -8.63
C ALA A 15 5.30 19.71 -10.15
N ALA A 16 5.79 18.68 -10.85
CA ALA A 16 5.93 18.71 -12.30
C ALA A 16 4.59 18.93 -13.02
N LYS A 17 3.54 18.20 -12.63
CA LYS A 17 2.18 18.39 -13.17
C LYS A 17 1.62 19.78 -12.91
N LEU A 18 1.88 20.33 -11.72
CA LEU A 18 1.48 21.69 -11.39
C LEU A 18 2.22 22.72 -12.27
N ARG A 19 3.51 22.52 -12.55
CA ARG A 19 4.26 23.41 -13.46
C ARG A 19 3.67 23.40 -14.86
N GLU A 20 3.42 22.22 -15.41
CA GLU A 20 2.79 22.05 -16.72
C GLU A 20 1.44 22.77 -16.79
N PHE A 21 0.59 22.57 -15.78
CA PHE A 21 -0.69 23.27 -15.68
C PHE A 21 -0.55 24.80 -15.59
N LEU A 22 0.38 25.31 -14.79
CA LEU A 22 0.60 26.76 -14.66
C LEU A 22 1.15 27.38 -15.95
N GLU A 23 2.04 26.66 -16.64
CA GLU A 23 2.55 27.05 -17.96
C GLU A 23 1.42 27.11 -18.99
N ASP A 24 0.54 26.10 -19.03
CA ASP A 24 -0.59 26.07 -19.96
C ASP A 24 -1.61 27.20 -19.67
N VAL A 25 -1.92 27.45 -18.40
CA VAL A 25 -2.93 28.45 -18.00
C VAL A 25 -2.41 29.87 -18.17
N LYS A 26 -1.16 30.13 -17.75
CA LYS A 26 -0.56 31.48 -17.79
C LYS A 26 0.97 31.38 -17.82
N PRO A 27 1.59 31.28 -19.03
CA PRO A 27 3.04 31.14 -19.16
C PRO A 27 3.85 32.30 -18.56
N SER A 28 3.23 33.48 -18.43
CA SER A 28 3.86 34.67 -17.84
C SER A 28 3.86 34.68 -16.31
N LEU A 29 3.20 33.72 -15.66
CA LEU A 29 3.16 33.60 -14.22
C LEU A 29 4.52 33.16 -13.70
N ARG A 30 5.11 33.96 -12.81
CA ARG A 30 6.25 33.52 -12.00
C ARG A 30 5.72 32.84 -10.77
N TYR A 31 6.23 31.65 -10.47
CA TYR A 31 5.79 30.85 -9.35
C TYR A 31 6.99 30.17 -8.67
N ASP A 32 6.84 29.91 -7.38
CA ASP A 32 7.73 29.04 -6.62
C ASP A 32 6.89 27.93 -5.98
N ILE A 33 7.34 26.69 -6.08
CA ILE A 33 6.62 25.50 -5.58
C ILE A 33 7.46 24.91 -4.46
N VAL A 34 6.97 25.06 -3.24
CA VAL A 34 7.66 24.60 -2.03
C VAL A 34 6.94 23.42 -1.37
N PRO A 35 7.69 22.45 -0.81
CA PRO A 35 7.10 21.40 0.00
C PRO A 35 6.68 21.95 1.37
N LEU A 36 5.44 21.68 1.76
CA LEU A 36 4.98 21.98 3.12
C LEU A 36 5.39 20.85 4.06
N THR A 37 6.30 21.15 4.98
CA THR A 37 6.77 20.22 6.03
C THR A 37 6.12 20.50 7.39
N ASP A 38 5.55 21.69 7.55
CA ASP A 38 4.80 22.11 8.73
C ASP A 38 3.46 22.78 8.30
N PRO A 39 2.52 23.00 9.23
CA PRO A 39 1.20 23.55 8.92
C PRO A 39 1.20 24.99 8.38
N TYR A 40 2.27 25.76 8.59
CA TYR A 40 2.36 27.16 8.20
C TYR A 40 3.23 27.35 6.94
N GLY A 41 4.30 26.56 6.79
CA GLY A 41 5.24 26.68 5.67
C GLY A 41 5.90 28.06 5.59
N PRO A 42 6.26 28.56 4.40
CA PRO A 42 6.96 29.85 4.27
C PRO A 42 6.08 31.04 4.67
N SER A 43 4.76 30.85 4.82
CA SER A 43 3.82 31.92 5.09
C SER A 43 4.06 32.65 6.41
N VAL A 44 4.83 32.08 7.34
CA VAL A 44 5.15 32.70 8.64
C VAL A 44 6.60 33.17 8.76
N THR A 45 7.39 33.01 7.70
CA THR A 45 8.81 33.40 7.66
C THR A 45 9.13 34.37 6.54
N ASP A 46 8.37 34.35 5.45
CA ASP A 46 8.60 35.19 4.27
C ASP A 46 7.92 36.58 4.45
N PRO A 47 8.71 37.67 4.52
CA PRO A 47 8.18 39.03 4.66
C PRO A 47 7.58 39.59 3.38
N ASP A 48 7.93 39.07 2.20
CA ASP A 48 7.54 39.61 0.90
C ASP A 48 6.13 39.14 0.47
N LEU A 49 5.58 38.14 1.17
CA LEU A 49 4.20 37.71 0.97
C LEU A 49 3.20 38.81 1.37
N GLN A 50 2.26 39.08 0.47
CA GLN A 50 1.25 40.14 0.65
C GLN A 50 -0.15 39.60 0.96
N CYS A 51 -0.43 38.38 0.52
CA CYS A 51 -1.75 37.79 0.66
C CYS A 51 -1.71 36.27 0.78
N LEU A 52 -2.81 35.72 1.29
CA LEU A 52 -3.05 34.28 1.36
C LEU A 52 -4.43 33.99 0.78
N VAL A 53 -4.48 33.06 -0.18
CA VAL A 53 -5.75 32.60 -0.76
C VAL A 53 -6.25 31.41 0.05
N VAL A 54 -7.48 31.51 0.53
CA VAL A 54 -8.13 30.49 1.38
C VAL A 54 -9.52 30.15 0.84
N SER A 55 -10.05 29.01 1.21
CA SER A 55 -11.48 28.71 1.09
C SER A 55 -12.20 29.09 2.40
N GLU A 56 -13.54 29.14 2.36
CA GLU A 56 -14.36 29.33 3.57
C GLU A 56 -13.96 28.35 4.70
N GLU A 57 -13.79 27.07 4.37
CA GLU A 57 -13.38 26.02 5.30
C GLU A 57 -11.99 26.24 5.92
N THR A 58 -11.08 26.86 5.16
CA THR A 58 -9.68 27.06 5.57
C THR A 58 -9.38 28.48 6.05
N ARG A 59 -10.40 29.35 6.11
CA ARG A 59 -10.26 30.74 6.57
C ARG A 59 -9.66 30.84 7.97
N ARG A 60 -10.10 29.98 8.89
CA ARG A 60 -9.56 29.90 10.25
C ARG A 60 -8.06 29.53 10.26
N GLY A 61 -7.61 28.76 9.27
CA GLY A 61 -6.19 28.47 9.06
C GLY A 61 -5.41 29.71 8.64
N GLY A 62 -5.98 30.52 7.75
CA GLY A 62 -5.39 31.82 7.37
C GLY A 62 -5.30 32.80 8.53
N GLU A 63 -6.32 32.85 9.39
CA GLU A 63 -6.28 33.65 10.64
C GLU A 63 -5.18 33.16 11.59
N ALA A 64 -4.99 31.84 11.71
CA ALA A 64 -3.91 31.25 12.50
C ALA A 64 -2.52 31.60 11.95
N VAL A 65 -2.36 31.64 10.61
CA VAL A 65 -1.14 32.11 9.95
C VAL A 65 -0.87 33.58 10.32
N ASN A 66 -1.87 34.46 10.22
CA ASN A 66 -1.70 35.88 10.57
C ASN A 66 -1.34 36.09 12.05
N LYS A 67 -1.98 35.36 12.96
CA LYS A 67 -1.59 35.37 14.38
C LYS A 67 -0.12 34.99 14.54
N LYS A 68 0.33 33.95 13.84
CA LYS A 68 1.73 33.49 13.92
C LYS A 68 2.72 34.47 13.27
N ARG A 69 2.32 35.13 12.19
CA ARG A 69 3.11 36.20 11.56
C ARG A 69 3.32 37.36 12.52
N LEU A 70 2.28 37.81 13.21
CA LEU A 70 2.39 38.87 14.23
C LEU A 70 3.32 38.49 15.37
N GLU A 71 3.23 37.26 15.88
CA GLU A 71 4.16 36.72 16.88
C GLU A 71 5.62 36.74 16.40
N ASN A 72 5.84 36.55 15.11
CA ASN A 72 7.16 36.58 14.46
C ASN A 72 7.60 37.99 14.01
N GLY A 73 6.81 39.04 14.29
CA GLY A 73 7.11 40.42 13.90
C GLY A 73 6.88 40.74 12.42
N LEU A 74 6.10 39.92 11.71
CA LEU A 74 5.74 40.11 10.31
C LEU A 74 4.35 40.76 10.17
N PRO A 75 4.11 41.55 9.10
CA PRO A 75 2.80 42.12 8.83
C PRO A 75 1.78 41.02 8.46
N GLU A 76 0.51 41.26 8.76
CA GLU A 76 -0.58 40.36 8.37
C GLU A 76 -0.72 40.26 6.85
N LEU A 77 -1.10 39.07 6.38
CA LEU A 77 -1.46 38.83 4.99
C LEU A 77 -2.91 39.21 4.75
N SER A 78 -3.18 39.80 3.60
CA SER A 78 -4.57 39.95 3.11
C SER A 78 -5.15 38.58 2.82
N LEU A 79 -6.24 38.19 3.50
CA LEU A 79 -6.92 36.92 3.25
C LEU A 79 -7.92 37.09 2.11
N TYR A 80 -7.72 36.37 1.01
CA TYR A 80 -8.65 36.32 -0.11
C TYR A 80 -9.40 34.99 -0.11
N GLU A 81 -10.69 35.05 0.16
CA GLU A 81 -11.55 33.87 0.22
C GLU A 81 -12.09 33.52 -1.17
N ILE A 82 -11.92 32.27 -1.59
CA ILE A 82 -12.44 31.74 -2.86
C ILE A 82 -13.44 30.61 -2.61
N LEU A 83 -14.43 30.52 -3.49
CA LEU A 83 -15.39 29.42 -3.49
C LEU A 83 -14.75 28.17 -4.10
N LEU A 84 -14.94 27.03 -3.44
CA LEU A 84 -14.53 25.75 -3.99
C LEU A 84 -15.58 25.24 -4.98
N VAL A 85 -15.10 24.62 -6.05
CA VAL A 85 -15.96 24.03 -7.08
C VAL A 85 -16.56 22.73 -6.54
N LYS A 86 -17.88 22.59 -6.70
CA LYS A 86 -18.59 21.34 -6.40
C LYS A 86 -18.23 20.27 -7.41
N ASP A 87 -18.08 19.04 -6.96
CA ASP A 87 -17.94 17.89 -7.83
C ASP A 87 -19.34 17.44 -8.29
N PRO A 88 -19.69 17.55 -9.59
CA PRO A 88 -20.99 17.14 -10.08
C PRO A 88 -21.21 15.62 -10.02
N GLU A 89 -20.15 14.83 -9.88
CA GLU A 89 -20.19 13.36 -9.84
C GLU A 89 -19.95 12.79 -8.43
N HIS A 90 -20.09 13.58 -7.37
CA HIS A 90 -19.89 13.09 -6.01
C HIS A 90 -20.87 11.96 -5.63
N GLY A 91 -20.33 10.89 -5.04
CA GLY A 91 -21.12 9.81 -4.47
C GLY A 91 -21.83 10.22 -3.17
N GLN A 92 -22.84 9.44 -2.75
CA GLN A 92 -23.62 9.72 -1.53
C GLN A 92 -22.79 9.82 -0.23
N ASN A 93 -21.59 9.22 -0.20
CA ASN A 93 -20.69 9.22 0.96
C ASN A 93 -19.38 10.00 0.71
N GLU A 94 -19.31 10.80 -0.35
CA GLU A 94 -18.13 11.61 -0.70
C GLU A 94 -18.33 13.09 -0.35
N GLU A 95 -17.24 13.84 -0.27
CA GLU A 95 -17.30 15.30 -0.12
C GLU A 95 -17.99 15.95 -1.33
N GLU A 96 -18.85 16.94 -1.12
CA GLU A 96 -19.53 17.67 -2.21
C GLU A 96 -18.56 18.46 -3.09
N LYS A 97 -17.42 18.90 -2.53
CA LYS A 97 -16.39 19.64 -3.24
C LYS A 97 -15.45 18.68 -3.98
N ILE A 98 -14.81 19.17 -5.04
CA ILE A 98 -13.70 18.43 -5.66
C ILE A 98 -12.61 18.23 -4.60
N SER A 99 -12.33 16.97 -4.30
CA SER A 99 -11.40 16.58 -3.24
C SER A 99 -10.50 15.45 -3.68
N SER A 100 -9.20 15.60 -3.41
CA SER A 100 -8.22 14.55 -3.70
C SER A 100 -8.53 13.23 -2.98
N SER A 101 -9.21 13.28 -1.83
CA SER A 101 -9.57 12.07 -1.08
C SER A 101 -10.65 11.26 -1.81
N SER A 102 -11.71 11.91 -2.30
CA SER A 102 -12.75 11.27 -3.11
C SER A 102 -12.16 10.69 -4.40
N LEU A 103 -11.28 11.45 -5.07
CA LEU A 103 -10.60 10.95 -6.28
C LEU A 103 -9.78 9.67 -5.99
N ARG A 104 -9.03 9.61 -4.88
CA ARG A 104 -8.29 8.39 -4.50
C ARG A 104 -9.22 7.22 -4.17
N GLN A 105 -10.38 7.47 -3.57
CA GLN A 105 -11.37 6.41 -3.31
C GLN A 105 -11.95 5.84 -4.60
N ARG A 106 -12.26 6.69 -5.58
CA ARG A 106 -12.75 6.26 -6.91
C ARG A 106 -11.74 5.43 -7.70
N LEU A 107 -10.44 5.54 -7.39
CA LEU A 107 -9.42 4.67 -7.97
C LEU A 107 -9.51 3.22 -7.48
N LEU A 108 -10.16 2.95 -6.35
CA LEU A 108 -10.32 1.59 -5.84
C LEU A 108 -11.14 0.73 -6.81
N GLY A 109 -10.64 -0.46 -7.13
CA GLY A 109 -11.25 -1.35 -8.13
C GLY A 109 -10.83 -1.03 -9.57
N THR A 110 -10.11 0.05 -9.82
CA THR A 110 -9.47 0.33 -11.11
C THR A 110 -8.05 -0.26 -11.17
N LEU A 111 -7.52 -0.41 -12.38
CA LEU A 111 -6.15 -0.86 -12.58
C LEU A 111 -5.19 0.32 -12.37
N LEU A 112 -4.57 0.39 -11.19
CA LEU A 112 -3.64 1.47 -10.84
C LEU A 112 -2.34 1.43 -11.63
N GLN A 113 -1.87 0.23 -11.98
CA GLN A 113 -0.66 0.00 -12.76
C GLN A 113 -0.90 -1.17 -13.72
N PRO A 114 -0.34 -1.14 -14.94
CA PRO A 114 -0.40 -2.28 -15.85
C PRO A 114 0.13 -3.56 -15.19
N PRO A 115 -0.42 -4.74 -15.51
CA PRO A 115 0.07 -5.99 -14.96
C PRO A 115 1.53 -6.20 -15.35
N ARG A 116 2.37 -6.55 -14.38
CA ARG A 116 3.78 -6.87 -14.66
C ARG A 116 3.85 -8.20 -15.39
N HIS A 117 4.47 -8.21 -16.57
CA HIS A 117 4.75 -9.45 -17.27
C HIS A 117 5.93 -10.17 -16.63
N ASN A 118 5.69 -11.33 -16.01
CA ASN A 118 6.74 -12.17 -15.47
C ASN A 118 6.94 -13.38 -16.40
N PRO A 119 8.05 -13.46 -17.17
CA PRO A 119 8.29 -14.57 -18.10
C PRO A 119 8.47 -15.93 -17.41
N ALA A 120 8.72 -15.96 -16.10
CA ALA A 120 8.80 -17.21 -15.33
C ALA A 120 7.42 -17.81 -15.00
N LEU A 121 6.34 -17.05 -15.17
CA LEU A 121 4.97 -17.50 -14.98
C LEU A 121 4.27 -17.66 -16.34
N PRO A 122 3.40 -18.67 -16.50
CA PRO A 122 2.63 -18.81 -17.73
C PRO A 122 1.69 -17.61 -17.92
N SER A 123 1.44 -17.21 -19.17
CA SER A 123 0.52 -16.11 -19.51
C SER A 123 -0.92 -16.39 -19.08
N HIS A 124 -1.27 -17.67 -18.99
CA HIS A 124 -2.49 -18.15 -18.39
C HIS A 124 -2.22 -19.39 -17.55
N PRO A 125 -2.89 -19.51 -16.41
CA PRO A 125 -3.94 -18.60 -15.91
C PRO A 125 -3.39 -17.38 -15.15
N TYR A 126 -4.19 -16.31 -15.02
CA TYR A 126 -3.75 -15.05 -14.41
C TYR A 126 -3.60 -15.19 -12.88
N VAL A 127 -2.43 -14.82 -12.36
CA VAL A 127 -2.14 -14.84 -10.93
C VAL A 127 -2.29 -13.45 -10.31
N ILE A 128 -3.18 -13.33 -9.33
CA ILE A 128 -3.44 -12.11 -8.57
C ILE A 128 -2.97 -12.31 -7.13
N GLY A 129 -2.06 -11.48 -6.67
CA GLY A 129 -1.61 -11.46 -5.27
C GLY A 129 -2.54 -10.61 -4.41
N LEU A 130 -3.18 -11.23 -3.40
CA LEU A 130 -3.98 -10.52 -2.39
C LEU A 130 -3.15 -10.28 -1.14
N THR A 131 -2.84 -9.01 -0.87
CA THR A 131 -2.03 -8.56 0.28
C THR A 131 -2.78 -7.49 1.09
N GLY A 132 -2.31 -7.20 2.30
CA GLY A 132 -2.93 -6.26 3.24
C GLY A 132 -2.80 -6.70 4.71
N GLY A 133 -2.92 -5.78 5.66
CA GLY A 133 -2.74 -6.05 7.10
C GLY A 133 -3.82 -6.94 7.73
N THR A 134 -3.60 -7.42 8.95
CA THR A 134 -4.58 -8.22 9.70
C THR A 134 -5.92 -7.47 9.83
N GLY A 135 -7.05 -8.17 9.60
CA GLY A 135 -8.37 -7.55 9.65
C GLY A 135 -8.81 -6.78 8.40
N SER A 136 -7.97 -6.64 7.37
CA SER A 136 -8.28 -5.87 6.15
C SER A 136 -9.31 -6.50 5.20
N GLY A 137 -9.93 -7.63 5.57
CA GLY A 137 -10.96 -8.30 4.76
C GLY A 137 -10.45 -9.14 3.57
N LYS A 138 -9.14 -9.41 3.45
CA LYS A 138 -8.55 -10.26 2.38
C LYS A 138 -9.28 -11.58 2.18
N THR A 139 -9.61 -12.28 3.26
CA THR A 139 -10.31 -13.57 3.20
C THR A 139 -11.72 -13.43 2.65
N SER A 140 -12.41 -12.33 2.97
CA SER A 140 -13.74 -12.05 2.44
C SER A 140 -13.69 -11.80 0.94
N ILE A 141 -12.71 -11.02 0.47
CA ILE A 141 -12.49 -10.77 -0.96
C ILE A 141 -12.06 -12.06 -1.69
N ALA A 142 -11.16 -12.85 -1.11
CA ALA A 142 -10.72 -14.11 -1.68
C ALA A 142 -11.90 -15.10 -1.85
N LYS A 143 -12.79 -15.18 -0.85
CA LYS A 143 -14.02 -15.99 -0.93
C LYS A 143 -14.98 -15.47 -2.00
N LEU A 144 -15.19 -14.15 -2.05
CA LEU A 144 -16.06 -13.52 -3.05
C LEU A 144 -15.58 -13.80 -4.46
N LEU A 145 -14.28 -13.60 -4.72
CA LEU A 145 -13.69 -13.89 -6.02
C LEU A 145 -13.68 -15.40 -6.33
N GLY A 146 -13.56 -16.24 -5.30
CA GLY A 146 -13.75 -17.70 -5.42
C GLY A 146 -15.14 -18.05 -5.97
N HIS A 147 -16.18 -17.39 -5.47
CA HIS A 147 -17.54 -17.57 -6.00
C HIS A 147 -17.70 -17.07 -7.45
N LEU A 148 -16.83 -16.16 -7.90
CA LEU A 148 -16.79 -15.68 -9.28
C LEU A 148 -15.93 -16.56 -10.21
N GLY A 149 -15.42 -17.70 -9.72
CA GLY A 149 -14.66 -18.68 -10.50
C GLY A 149 -13.14 -18.55 -10.39
N ALA A 150 -12.63 -17.73 -9.46
CA ALA A 150 -11.20 -17.72 -9.17
C ALA A 150 -10.81 -18.92 -8.29
N PHE A 151 -9.60 -19.45 -8.47
CA PHE A 151 -9.07 -20.51 -7.62
C PHE A 151 -8.23 -19.90 -6.47
N PRO A 152 -8.67 -19.99 -5.20
CA PRO A 152 -7.95 -19.41 -4.07
C PRO A 152 -6.79 -20.31 -3.61
N ILE A 153 -5.60 -19.74 -3.54
CA ILE A 153 -4.38 -20.33 -2.99
C ILE A 153 -3.97 -19.57 -1.74
N ASP A 154 -3.86 -20.30 -0.63
CA ASP A 154 -3.44 -19.76 0.64
C ASP A 154 -1.94 -20.00 0.84
N ALA A 155 -1.15 -18.95 0.72
CA ALA A 155 0.31 -19.03 0.82
C ALA A 155 0.78 -19.48 2.20
N ASP A 156 0.03 -19.18 3.27
CA ASP A 156 0.41 -19.57 4.63
C ASP A 156 0.13 -21.05 4.87
N LYS A 157 -0.99 -21.57 4.34
CA LYS A 157 -1.22 -23.02 4.34
C LYS A 157 -0.14 -23.78 3.59
N LEU A 158 0.29 -23.27 2.43
CA LEU A 158 1.40 -23.85 1.68
C LEU A 158 2.70 -23.79 2.46
N GLY A 159 3.05 -22.62 3.01
CA GLY A 159 4.22 -22.46 3.86
C GLY A 159 4.22 -23.41 5.05
N HIS A 160 3.06 -23.69 5.63
CA HIS A 160 2.93 -24.69 6.69
C HIS A 160 3.16 -26.11 6.18
N ALA A 161 2.55 -26.47 5.05
CA ALA A 161 2.67 -27.81 4.47
C ALA A 161 4.12 -28.16 4.07
N VAL A 162 4.93 -27.16 3.67
CA VAL A 162 6.32 -27.34 3.24
C VAL A 162 7.20 -28.01 4.29
N TYR A 163 6.96 -27.76 5.57
CA TYR A 163 7.78 -28.29 6.67
C TYR A 163 6.99 -29.11 7.71
N VAL A 164 5.81 -29.62 7.34
CA VAL A 164 5.13 -30.71 8.07
C VAL A 164 5.99 -31.98 7.96
N PRO A 165 5.94 -32.94 8.92
CA PRO A 165 6.66 -34.20 8.79
C PRO A 165 6.41 -34.89 7.44
N GLY A 166 7.50 -35.23 6.73
CA GLY A 166 7.42 -35.78 5.37
C GLY A 166 7.28 -34.75 4.24
N GLY A 167 7.21 -33.46 4.59
CA GLY A 167 7.23 -32.34 3.64
C GLY A 167 8.65 -32.06 3.09
N PRO A 168 8.75 -31.39 1.94
CA PRO A 168 10.01 -31.27 1.19
C PRO A 168 11.11 -30.48 1.92
N ALA A 169 10.75 -29.59 2.85
CA ALA A 169 11.71 -28.81 3.62
C ALA A 169 11.90 -29.30 5.07
N HIS A 170 11.12 -30.29 5.55
CA HIS A 170 11.14 -30.67 6.97
C HIS A 170 12.53 -31.10 7.43
N GLU A 171 13.15 -32.05 6.72
CA GLU A 171 14.50 -32.55 7.06
C GLU A 171 15.57 -31.46 6.97
N GLN A 172 15.49 -30.60 5.94
CA GLN A 172 16.43 -29.50 5.74
C GLN A 172 16.34 -28.46 6.86
N VAL A 173 15.12 -28.12 7.29
CA VAL A 173 14.89 -27.19 8.41
C VAL A 173 15.35 -27.82 9.73
N VAL A 174 15.11 -29.11 9.97
CA VAL A 174 15.61 -29.81 11.16
C VAL A 174 17.14 -29.88 11.17
N ALA A 175 17.77 -30.15 10.03
CA ALA A 175 19.23 -30.17 9.91
C ALA A 175 19.87 -28.78 10.17
N ALA A 176 19.22 -27.71 9.70
CA ALA A 176 19.73 -26.34 9.85
C ALA A 176 19.51 -25.76 11.26
N PHE A 177 18.40 -26.11 11.92
CA PHE A 177 17.99 -25.49 13.20
C PHE A 177 18.02 -26.43 14.40
N GLY A 178 18.38 -27.70 14.19
CA GLY A 178 18.51 -28.74 15.21
C GLY A 178 17.17 -29.37 15.62
N ALA A 179 17.23 -30.58 16.19
CA ALA A 179 16.04 -31.36 16.58
C ALA A 179 15.23 -30.71 17.72
N GLU A 180 15.77 -29.72 18.42
CA GLU A 180 15.09 -28.96 19.47
C GLU A 180 13.90 -28.12 18.96
N ILE A 181 13.77 -27.92 17.64
CA ILE A 181 12.59 -27.28 17.07
C ILE A 181 11.42 -28.25 16.88
N LEU A 182 11.60 -29.55 17.15
CA LEU A 182 10.57 -30.56 16.98
C LEU A 182 9.72 -30.72 18.24
N ASN A 183 8.42 -30.92 18.04
CA ASN A 183 7.51 -31.43 19.05
C ASN A 183 7.69 -32.95 19.21
N GLU A 184 7.08 -33.53 20.25
CA GLU A 184 7.12 -34.97 20.51
C GLU A 184 6.55 -35.83 19.37
N ASP A 185 5.62 -35.27 18.58
CA ASP A 185 5.02 -35.90 17.41
C ASP A 185 5.84 -35.74 16.11
N GLY A 186 7.03 -35.13 16.20
CA GLY A 186 7.92 -34.87 15.06
C GLY A 186 7.54 -33.64 14.24
N THR A 187 6.47 -32.91 14.59
CA THR A 187 6.10 -31.66 13.91
C THR A 187 6.99 -30.49 14.34
N ILE A 188 7.16 -29.47 13.49
CA ILE A 188 7.96 -28.29 13.84
C ILE A 188 7.17 -27.37 14.80
N ASN A 189 7.78 -27.09 15.94
CA ASN A 189 7.34 -26.09 16.90
C ASN A 189 7.66 -24.68 16.41
N ARG A 190 6.64 -24.01 15.86
CA ARG A 190 6.77 -22.65 15.32
C ARG A 190 7.15 -21.60 16.35
N LYS A 191 6.79 -21.78 17.63
CA LYS A 191 7.19 -20.83 18.69
C LYS A 191 8.70 -20.91 18.91
N VAL A 192 9.25 -22.13 18.94
CA VAL A 192 10.69 -22.35 19.11
C VAL A 192 11.46 -21.92 17.87
N LEU A 193 11.00 -22.31 16.67
CA LEU A 193 11.60 -21.89 15.41
C LEU A 193 11.55 -20.36 15.25
N GLY A 194 10.38 -19.77 15.52
CA GLY A 194 10.14 -18.33 15.54
C GLY A 194 11.11 -17.61 16.47
N ALA A 195 11.23 -18.06 17.73
CA ALA A 195 12.17 -17.47 18.70
C ALA A 195 13.64 -17.53 18.25
N LYS A 196 14.02 -18.53 17.43
CA LYS A 196 15.39 -18.66 16.89
C LYS A 196 15.68 -17.78 15.69
N VAL A 197 14.68 -17.47 14.86
CA VAL A 197 14.84 -16.66 13.64
C VAL A 197 14.45 -15.20 13.84
N PHE A 198 13.57 -14.91 14.79
CA PHE A 198 13.11 -13.57 15.09
C PHE A 198 14.26 -12.76 15.72
N GLY A 199 14.60 -11.63 15.10
CA GLY A 199 15.74 -10.79 15.52
C GLY A 199 17.11 -11.26 15.04
N ASN A 200 17.23 -12.38 14.31
CA ASN A 200 18.49 -12.83 13.70
C ASN A 200 18.33 -12.93 12.18
N GLN A 201 18.85 -11.94 11.46
CA GLN A 201 18.73 -11.86 10.00
C GLN A 201 19.38 -13.03 9.26
N GLU A 202 20.51 -13.54 9.75
CA GLU A 202 21.18 -14.69 9.12
C GLU A 202 20.35 -15.96 9.24
N ARG A 203 19.81 -16.22 10.43
CA ARG A 203 18.94 -17.38 10.67
C ARG A 203 17.62 -17.26 9.93
N LEU A 204 17.03 -16.07 9.90
CA LEU A 204 15.83 -15.84 9.10
C LEU A 204 16.12 -16.11 7.62
N LYS A 205 17.25 -15.62 7.11
CA LYS A 205 17.68 -15.87 5.74
C LYS A 205 17.87 -17.37 5.46
N SER A 206 18.55 -18.11 6.34
CA SER A 206 18.70 -19.56 6.20
C SER A 206 17.37 -20.28 6.15
N LEU A 207 16.40 -19.89 6.99
CA LEU A 207 15.05 -20.47 6.93
C LEU A 207 14.37 -20.14 5.61
N THR A 208 14.44 -18.89 5.16
CA THR A 208 13.80 -18.48 3.91
C THR A 208 14.44 -19.12 2.69
N ASP A 209 15.77 -19.25 2.65
CA ASP A 209 16.48 -19.85 1.53
C ASP A 209 16.12 -21.33 1.34
N ILE A 210 15.79 -22.03 2.43
CA ILE A 210 15.28 -23.42 2.37
C ILE A 210 13.80 -23.45 1.97
N VAL A 211 12.97 -22.61 2.59
CA VAL A 211 11.50 -22.73 2.48
C VAL A 211 10.95 -22.11 1.20
N TRP A 212 11.49 -20.99 0.72
CA TRP A 212 10.93 -20.26 -0.43
C TRP A 212 10.98 -21.04 -1.75
N PRO A 213 12.06 -21.76 -2.11
CA PRO A 213 12.08 -22.60 -3.31
C PRO A 213 10.99 -23.67 -3.29
N GLU A 214 10.78 -24.32 -2.14
CA GLU A 214 9.76 -25.36 -1.98
C GLU A 214 8.34 -24.78 -2.04
N ILE A 215 8.08 -23.63 -1.40
CA ILE A 215 6.80 -22.93 -1.55
C ILE A 215 6.56 -22.57 -3.02
N ALA A 216 7.56 -22.04 -3.71
CA ALA A 216 7.43 -21.66 -5.12
C ALA A 216 7.10 -22.87 -6.00
N GLN A 217 7.70 -24.02 -5.72
CA GLN A 217 7.42 -25.28 -6.42
C GLN A 217 5.99 -25.76 -6.14
N MET A 218 5.53 -25.77 -4.89
CA MET A 218 4.14 -26.13 -4.56
C MET A 218 3.12 -25.18 -5.18
N VAL A 219 3.41 -23.88 -5.20
CA VAL A 219 2.56 -22.89 -5.90
C VAL A 219 2.50 -23.21 -7.39
N LYS A 220 3.63 -23.57 -8.00
CA LYS A 220 3.69 -23.94 -9.42
C LYS A 220 2.91 -25.22 -9.73
N GLU A 221 2.97 -26.22 -8.86
CA GLU A 221 2.20 -27.45 -8.99
C GLU A 221 0.70 -27.19 -8.89
N GLN A 222 0.30 -26.37 -7.90
CA GLN A 222 -1.07 -25.91 -7.86
C GLN A 222 -1.43 -25.20 -9.15
N ILE A 223 -0.55 -24.33 -9.71
CA ILE A 223 -0.64 -23.64 -11.02
C ILE A 223 -0.99 -24.56 -12.18
N GLU A 224 -0.32 -25.70 -12.28
CA GLU A 224 -0.63 -26.65 -13.35
C GLU A 224 -1.92 -27.43 -13.09
N GLU A 225 -2.24 -27.76 -11.82
CA GLU A 225 -3.46 -28.50 -11.48
C GLU A 225 -4.72 -27.70 -11.82
N ALA A 226 -4.84 -26.46 -11.33
CA ALA A 226 -6.05 -25.69 -11.63
C ALA A 226 -6.09 -25.22 -13.09
N ARG A 227 -4.95 -25.20 -13.82
CA ARG A 227 -4.93 -25.01 -15.27
C ARG A 227 -5.56 -26.21 -15.97
N ALA A 228 -5.23 -27.43 -15.55
CA ALA A 228 -5.86 -28.65 -16.05
C ALA A 228 -7.38 -28.68 -15.77
N GLN A 229 -7.82 -28.06 -14.68
CA GLN A 229 -9.24 -27.88 -14.34
C GLN A 229 -9.94 -26.75 -15.13
N GLY A 230 -9.22 -26.01 -15.98
CA GLY A 230 -9.77 -24.95 -16.82
C GLY A 230 -9.98 -23.59 -16.12
N ASN A 231 -9.39 -23.38 -14.94
CA ASN A 231 -9.52 -22.12 -14.21
C ASN A 231 -8.67 -21.01 -14.86
N SER A 232 -9.27 -19.83 -15.07
CA SER A 232 -8.63 -18.70 -15.76
C SER A 232 -7.96 -17.67 -14.82
N VAL A 233 -8.35 -17.61 -13.54
CA VAL A 233 -7.90 -16.59 -12.57
C VAL A 233 -7.63 -17.19 -11.18
N TRP A 234 -6.54 -16.71 -10.55
CA TRP A 234 -5.92 -17.32 -9.38
C TRP A 234 -5.64 -16.26 -8.33
N LEU A 235 -5.84 -16.62 -7.07
CA LEU A 235 -5.64 -15.70 -5.97
C LEU A 235 -4.64 -16.26 -4.99
N LEU A 236 -3.43 -15.72 -5.00
CA LEU A 236 -2.45 -16.01 -3.98
C LEU A 236 -2.66 -15.04 -2.81
N SER A 237 -3.22 -15.51 -1.71
CA SER A 237 -3.41 -14.70 -0.51
C SER A 237 -2.36 -15.01 0.54
N ARG A 238 -1.80 -13.95 1.15
CA ARG A 238 -1.00 -14.05 2.38
C ARG A 238 -1.81 -13.49 3.55
N HIS A 239 -2.07 -14.35 4.52
CA HIS A 239 -2.42 -14.02 5.88
C HIS A 239 -1.16 -13.65 6.66
N GLU A 240 -0.99 -12.36 6.96
CA GLU A 240 -0.25 -11.99 8.17
C GLU A 240 -1.09 -12.42 9.38
N GLY A 241 -0.94 -13.68 9.75
CA GLY A 241 -1.37 -14.21 11.03
C GLY A 241 -0.50 -13.59 12.11
N GLY A 242 -1.14 -12.86 13.02
CA GLY A 242 -0.50 -12.35 14.22
C GLY A 242 0.26 -13.47 14.92
N SER A 243 1.52 -13.17 15.25
CA SER A 243 2.28 -13.89 16.28
C SER A 243 1.84 -13.36 17.64
#